data_AF-A0A917JNZ7-F1
#
_entry.id   AF-A0A917JNZ7-F1
#
_cell.length_a   1.000
_cell.length_b   1.000
_cell.length_c   1.000
_cell.angle_alpha   90.00
_cell.angle_beta   90.00
_cell.angle_gamma   90.00
#
_symmetry.space_group_name_H-M   'P 1'
#
loop_
_entity.id
_entity.type
_entity.pdbx_description
1 polymer ?
#
loop_
_entity_poly.entity_id
_entity_poly.type
_entity_poly.pdbx_seq_one_letter_code
_entity_poly.pdbx_strand_id
1 'polypeptide(L)'
;MTLSVSKLKKVEIPLPPLAEQRRIVAALEDHLSRVEVGEQLLQAALRRSRILIKQVLCHAVPVPGPSHWRQATVGEAGSVELGRQRHPDWHSGPNMRPYLRVANVFEDRIDTSDLMEMDFPPEIFEKFRLSVGDILLNEGQSPELLGRPAMYRGEPAEVAFTNSLLRFRCGPGVDPEWALLVFRRHMHSRRYLRDMRITTNIAHLSAGRFKKVEFPIPPLAEQKEIIQRVHDRLADLERLTEDLAKAGRRADHLRRALLREAFAGRLVAQDPADEPASVLLERIRAERESAPKTRRGRKTRPAKAAPAPEIDPTRPLPEAVGQGTQGALDLGL
;
A
#
# COMPACT_ATOMS: atom_id res chain seq x y z
N MET A 1 7.21 24.53 -13.19
CA MET A 1 7.19 25.99 -12.96
C MET A 1 7.84 26.28 -11.62
N THR A 2 8.88 27.12 -11.56
CA THR A 2 9.53 27.53 -10.31
C THR A 2 8.96 28.85 -9.79
N LEU A 3 8.63 28.89 -8.49
CA LEU A 3 8.22 30.09 -7.77
C LEU A 3 9.43 31.03 -7.60
N SER A 4 9.33 32.31 -7.97
CA SER A 4 10.40 33.29 -7.79
C SER A 4 10.04 34.34 -6.73
N VAL A 5 11.04 34.89 -6.03
CA VAL A 5 10.84 35.91 -4.98
C VAL A 5 10.08 37.13 -5.52
N SER A 6 10.35 37.53 -6.77
CA SER A 6 9.67 38.64 -7.44
C SER A 6 8.19 38.36 -7.70
N LYS A 7 7.81 37.09 -7.90
CA LYS A 7 6.41 36.67 -8.03
C LYS A 7 5.72 36.65 -6.66
N LEU A 8 6.42 36.18 -5.61
CA LEU A 8 5.88 36.12 -4.25
C LEU A 8 5.52 37.51 -3.70
N LYS A 9 6.36 38.51 -3.96
CA LYS A 9 6.13 39.90 -3.51
C LYS A 9 4.88 40.55 -4.12
N LYS A 10 4.33 39.99 -5.20
CA LYS A 10 3.13 40.48 -5.88
C LYS A 10 1.85 39.78 -5.41
N VAL A 11 1.96 38.79 -4.53
CA VAL A 11 0.80 38.10 -3.97
C VAL A 11 0.15 39.01 -2.95
N GLU A 12 -1.09 39.41 -3.22
CA GLU A 12 -1.92 40.13 -2.25
C GLU A 12 -2.45 39.15 -1.22
N ILE A 13 -2.32 39.51 0.06
CA ILE A 13 -2.81 38.72 1.19
C ILE A 13 -3.73 39.58 2.06
N PRO A 14 -4.87 39.05 2.52
CA PRO A 14 -5.68 39.74 3.51
C PRO A 14 -4.88 39.83 4.82
N LEU A 15 -4.80 41.04 5.40
CA LEU A 15 -4.05 41.30 6.62
C LEU A 15 -4.98 41.90 7.69
N PRO A 16 -5.60 41.07 8.55
CA PRO A 16 -6.44 41.55 9.64
C PRO A 16 -5.59 42.19 10.76
N PRO A 17 -6.20 42.91 11.72
CA PRO A 17 -5.54 43.39 12.94
C PRO A 17 -4.72 42.30 13.66
N LEU A 18 -3.66 42.69 14.37
CA LEU A 18 -2.76 41.70 15.02
C LEU A 18 -3.48 40.87 16.09
N ALA A 19 -4.41 41.48 16.83
CA ALA A 19 -5.23 40.78 17.80
C ALA A 19 -6.13 39.74 17.14
N GLU A 20 -6.80 40.10 16.04
CA GLU A 20 -7.56 39.16 15.22
C GLU A 20 -6.68 38.03 14.65
N GLN A 21 -5.49 38.35 14.10
CA GLN A 21 -4.54 37.33 13.63
C GLN A 21 -4.22 36.30 14.71
N ARG A 22 -3.97 36.74 15.95
CA ARG A 22 -3.70 35.85 17.08
C ARG A 22 -4.91 34.97 17.42
N ARG A 23 -6.13 35.53 17.40
CA ARG A 23 -7.37 34.76 17.59
C ARG A 23 -7.55 33.71 16.49
N ILE A 24 -7.32 34.08 15.22
CA ILE A 24 -7.38 33.15 14.07
C ILE A 24 -6.36 32.01 14.25
N VAL A 25 -5.12 32.32 14.59
CA VAL A 25 -4.06 31.31 14.80
C VAL A 25 -4.46 30.36 15.93
N ALA A 26 -4.89 30.87 17.08
CA ALA A 26 -5.30 30.03 18.21
C ALA A 26 -6.46 29.08 17.85
N ALA A 27 -7.49 29.58 17.14
CA ALA A 27 -8.62 28.76 16.69
C ALA A 27 -8.20 27.71 15.65
N LEU A 28 -7.29 28.07 14.74
CA LEU A 28 -6.73 27.13 13.77
C LEU A 28 -5.91 26.04 14.46
N GLU A 29 -5.03 26.40 15.40
CA GLU A 29 -4.22 25.44 16.15
C GLU A 29 -5.09 24.46 16.95
N ASP A 30 -6.14 24.94 17.63
CA ASP A 30 -7.09 24.07 18.34
C ASP A 30 -7.78 23.08 17.39
N HIS A 31 -8.37 23.57 16.30
CA HIS A 31 -9.12 22.70 15.41
C HIS A 31 -8.23 21.78 14.57
N LEU A 32 -7.10 22.26 14.05
CA LEU A 32 -6.19 21.46 13.25
C LEU A 32 -5.49 20.38 14.08
N SER A 33 -5.13 20.67 15.34
CA SER A 33 -4.55 19.66 16.22
C SER A 33 -5.53 18.49 16.45
N ARG A 34 -6.82 18.77 16.62
CA ARG A 34 -7.87 17.74 16.75
C ARG A 34 -8.05 16.93 15.46
N VAL A 35 -7.99 17.59 14.30
CA VAL A 35 -8.04 16.91 12.99
C VAL A 35 -6.83 15.99 12.81
N GLU A 36 -5.63 16.46 13.15
CA GLU A 36 -4.39 15.68 13.03
C GLU A 36 -4.40 14.45 13.95
N VAL A 37 -4.88 14.58 15.19
CA VAL A 37 -5.09 13.44 16.08
C VAL A 37 -6.09 12.44 15.47
N GLY A 38 -7.20 12.93 14.91
CA GLY A 38 -8.17 12.09 14.22
C GLY A 38 -7.58 11.33 13.04
N GLU A 39 -6.78 12.00 12.20
CA GLU A 39 -6.08 11.39 11.07
C GLU A 39 -5.09 10.31 11.53
N GLN A 40 -4.34 10.56 12.61
CA GLN A 40 -3.43 9.57 13.19
C GLN A 40 -4.19 8.32 13.68
N LEU A 41 -5.34 8.49 14.35
CA LEU A 41 -6.19 7.38 14.78
C LEU A 41 -6.74 6.59 13.59
N LEU A 42 -7.16 7.27 12.51
CA LEU A 42 -7.62 6.61 11.29
C LEU A 42 -6.49 5.80 10.63
N GLN A 43 -5.29 6.35 10.55
CA GLN A 43 -4.12 5.62 10.02
C GLN A 43 -3.76 4.40 10.88
N ALA A 44 -3.85 4.53 12.21
CA ALA A 44 -3.65 3.40 13.12
C ALA A 44 -4.72 2.33 12.93
N ALA A 45 -5.99 2.72 12.76
CA ALA A 45 -7.10 1.80 12.50
C ALA A 45 -6.93 1.05 11.16
N LEU A 46 -6.52 1.74 10.10
CA LEU A 46 -6.21 1.12 8.79
C LEU A 46 -5.04 0.14 8.87
N ARG A 47 -4.02 0.42 9.69
CA ARG A 47 -2.92 -0.53 9.92
C ARG A 47 -3.42 -1.77 10.67
N ARG A 48 -4.27 -1.58 11.68
CA ARG A 48 -4.88 -2.68 12.46
C ARG A 48 -5.80 -3.54 11.59
N SER A 49 -6.60 -2.97 10.70
CA SER A 49 -7.48 -3.76 9.81
C SER A 49 -6.67 -4.72 8.92
N ARG A 50 -5.52 -4.30 8.39
CA ARG A 50 -4.61 -5.18 7.63
C ARG A 50 -4.06 -6.33 8.48
N ILE A 51 -3.76 -6.08 9.75
CA ILE A 51 -3.31 -7.12 10.69
C ILE A 51 -4.44 -8.13 10.96
N LEU A 52 -5.68 -7.64 11.11
CA LEU A 52 -6.85 -8.48 11.33
C LEU A 52 -7.11 -9.41 10.14
N ILE A 53 -6.98 -8.94 8.89
CA ILE A 53 -7.09 -9.80 7.69
C ILE A 53 -6.12 -10.98 7.79
N LYS A 54 -4.84 -10.69 8.08
CA LYS A 54 -3.83 -11.75 8.28
C LYS A 54 -4.22 -12.71 9.40
N GLN A 55 -4.73 -12.21 10.52
CA GLN A 55 -5.12 -13.05 11.65
C GLN A 55 -6.32 -13.95 11.31
N VAL A 56 -7.34 -13.42 10.64
CA VAL A 56 -8.50 -14.19 10.16
C VAL A 56 -8.04 -15.33 9.27
N LEU A 57 -7.20 -15.05 8.27
CA LEU A 57 -6.69 -16.06 7.34
C LEU A 57 -5.80 -17.11 8.03
N CYS A 58 -4.86 -16.68 8.87
CA CYS A 58 -3.96 -17.59 9.59
C CYS A 58 -4.68 -18.46 10.61
N HIS A 59 -5.74 -17.95 11.25
CA HIS A 59 -6.53 -18.72 12.21
C HIS A 59 -7.48 -19.70 11.49
N ALA A 60 -8.06 -19.29 10.37
CA ALA A 60 -8.92 -20.16 9.56
C ALA A 60 -8.16 -21.32 8.91
N VAL A 61 -6.89 -21.09 8.54
CA VAL A 61 -6.02 -22.11 7.93
C VAL A 61 -4.77 -22.35 8.80
N PRO A 62 -4.92 -23.11 9.90
CA PRO A 62 -3.80 -23.52 10.74
C PRO A 62 -2.84 -24.43 9.98
N VAL A 63 -1.54 -24.30 10.27
CA VAL A 63 -0.47 -25.14 9.70
C VAL A 63 0.52 -25.49 10.83
N PRO A 64 0.65 -26.78 11.23
CA PRO A 64 -0.14 -27.92 10.74
C PRO A 64 -1.63 -27.77 11.09
N GLY A 65 -2.49 -28.40 10.29
CA GLY A 65 -3.92 -28.42 10.58
C GLY A 65 -4.27 -29.33 11.77
N PRO A 66 -5.51 -29.28 12.30
CA PRO A 66 -6.06 -30.27 13.20
C PRO A 66 -5.79 -31.72 12.77
N SER A 67 -5.74 -32.65 13.73
CA SER A 67 -5.39 -34.06 13.47
C SER A 67 -6.38 -34.77 12.55
N HIS A 68 -7.65 -34.36 12.52
CA HIS A 68 -8.66 -34.90 11.62
C HIS A 68 -8.58 -34.33 10.20
N TRP A 69 -7.75 -33.30 9.97
CA TRP A 69 -7.50 -32.78 8.63
C TRP A 69 -6.43 -33.61 7.94
N ARG A 70 -6.64 -33.93 6.67
CA ARG A 70 -5.61 -34.53 5.83
C ARG A 70 -4.49 -33.51 5.63
N GLN A 71 -3.28 -33.88 6.06
CA GLN A 71 -2.08 -33.12 5.76
C GLN A 71 -1.60 -33.52 4.37
N ALA A 72 -1.55 -32.56 3.46
CA ALA A 72 -1.07 -32.75 2.10
C ALA A 72 -0.08 -31.65 1.73
N THR A 73 0.54 -31.79 0.57
CA THR A 73 1.26 -30.74 -0.13
C THR A 73 0.38 -30.16 -1.24
N VAL A 74 0.73 -28.99 -1.77
CA VAL A 74 0.04 -28.40 -2.93
C VAL A 74 -0.01 -29.38 -4.11
N GLY A 75 1.07 -30.12 -4.38
CA GLY A 75 1.11 -31.09 -5.47
C GLY A 75 0.20 -32.31 -5.27
N GLU A 76 -0.12 -32.66 -4.03
CA GLU A 76 -1.08 -33.73 -3.69
C GLU A 76 -2.52 -33.22 -3.62
N ALA A 77 -2.71 -31.91 -3.41
CA ALA A 77 -4.01 -31.26 -3.36
C ALA A 77 -4.59 -30.95 -4.75
N GLY A 78 -3.75 -30.91 -5.79
CA GLY A 78 -4.18 -30.58 -7.15
C GLY A 78 -3.03 -30.50 -8.15
N SER A 79 -3.34 -30.08 -9.38
CA SER A 79 -2.33 -29.87 -10.41
C SER A 79 -1.78 -28.44 -10.38
N VAL A 80 -0.48 -28.31 -10.64
CA VAL A 80 0.21 -27.01 -10.78
C VAL A 80 0.87 -26.96 -12.14
N GLU A 81 0.56 -25.93 -12.91
CA GLU A 81 1.08 -25.70 -14.25
C GLU A 81 1.53 -24.25 -14.43
N LEU A 82 2.64 -24.07 -15.13
CA LEU A 82 3.15 -22.76 -15.54
C LEU A 82 2.47 -22.33 -16.85
N GLY A 83 2.15 -21.04 -16.97
CA GLY A 83 1.52 -20.51 -18.18
C GLY A 83 2.44 -20.50 -19.40
N ARG A 84 1.89 -20.10 -20.55
CA ARG A 84 2.63 -20.10 -21.82
C ARG A 84 3.71 -19.01 -21.81
N GLN A 85 4.94 -19.37 -22.18
CA GLN A 85 6.00 -18.40 -22.38
C GLN A 85 5.63 -17.44 -23.51
N ARG A 86 5.96 -16.15 -23.38
CA ARG A 86 5.75 -15.21 -24.49
C ARG A 86 6.86 -15.35 -25.52
N HIS A 87 6.50 -15.33 -26.81
CA HIS A 87 7.44 -15.32 -27.93
C HIS A 87 6.99 -14.25 -28.95
N PRO A 88 7.92 -13.48 -29.56
CA PRO A 88 7.57 -12.45 -30.54
C PRO A 88 6.71 -12.94 -31.71
N ASP A 89 6.95 -14.17 -32.17
CA ASP A 89 6.21 -14.79 -33.27
C ASP A 89 4.71 -14.96 -32.97
N TRP A 90 4.31 -14.89 -31.71
CA TRP A 90 2.91 -15.05 -31.29
C TRP A 90 2.23 -13.70 -31.03
N HIS A 91 2.91 -12.58 -31.23
CA HIS A 91 2.27 -11.26 -31.06
C HIS A 91 1.16 -10.99 -32.09
N SER A 92 1.16 -11.72 -33.20
CA SER A 92 0.13 -11.65 -34.24
C SER A 92 -0.11 -13.04 -34.82
N GLY A 93 -1.35 -13.36 -35.18
CA GLY A 93 -1.68 -14.62 -35.83
C GLY A 93 -3.18 -14.78 -36.04
N PRO A 94 -3.62 -15.89 -36.64
CA PRO A 94 -5.03 -16.13 -36.95
C PRO A 94 -5.90 -16.43 -35.72
N ASN A 95 -5.31 -16.81 -34.58
CA ASN A 95 -6.04 -17.22 -33.38
C ASN A 95 -5.71 -16.29 -32.20
N MET A 96 -5.94 -14.99 -32.37
CA MET A 96 -5.74 -14.02 -31.30
C MET A 96 -6.70 -14.30 -30.15
N ARG A 97 -6.16 -14.51 -28.95
CA ARG A 97 -6.93 -14.76 -27.72
C ARG A 97 -6.42 -13.89 -26.57
N PRO A 98 -7.31 -13.45 -25.67
CA PRO A 98 -6.90 -12.70 -24.49
C PRO A 98 -6.11 -13.60 -23.53
N TYR A 99 -5.19 -12.99 -22.79
CA TYR A 99 -4.46 -13.70 -21.73
C TYR A 99 -4.26 -12.85 -20.47
N LEU A 100 -4.19 -13.56 -19.35
CA LEU A 100 -3.83 -13.00 -18.05
C LEU A 100 -2.31 -13.03 -17.84
N ARG A 101 -1.82 -11.95 -17.20
CA ARG A 101 -0.44 -11.77 -16.75
C ARG A 101 -0.41 -11.28 -15.32
N VAL A 102 0.78 -11.18 -14.74
CA VAL A 102 1.00 -10.63 -13.39
C VAL A 102 0.26 -9.32 -13.11
N ALA A 103 0.11 -8.44 -14.12
CA ALA A 103 -0.60 -7.16 -14.01
C ALA A 103 -2.12 -7.31 -13.76
N ASN A 104 -2.71 -8.43 -14.17
CA ASN A 104 -4.15 -8.68 -14.03
C ASN A 104 -4.50 -9.38 -12.71
N VAL A 105 -3.53 -9.99 -12.00
CA VAL A 105 -3.81 -10.82 -10.82
C VAL A 105 -3.54 -10.03 -9.54
N PHE A 106 -4.62 -9.63 -8.88
CA PHE A 106 -4.65 -9.03 -7.55
C PHE A 106 -5.01 -10.08 -6.48
N GLU A 107 -4.95 -9.74 -5.20
CA GLU A 107 -5.36 -10.69 -4.16
C GLU A 107 -6.88 -10.89 -4.27
N ASP A 108 -7.31 -12.11 -4.56
CA ASP A 108 -8.72 -12.50 -4.73
C ASP A 108 -9.49 -11.65 -5.75
N ARG A 109 -8.78 -11.11 -6.74
CA ARG A 109 -9.39 -10.29 -7.78
C ARG A 109 -8.59 -10.38 -9.07
N ILE A 110 -9.29 -10.58 -10.18
CA ILE A 110 -8.72 -10.48 -11.52
C ILE A 110 -9.18 -9.16 -12.13
N ASP A 111 -8.25 -8.35 -12.59
CA ASP A 111 -8.50 -7.10 -13.30
C ASP A 111 -8.38 -7.33 -14.81
N THR A 112 -9.50 -7.11 -15.50
CA THR A 112 -9.67 -7.36 -16.94
C THR A 112 -9.69 -6.07 -17.76
N SER A 113 -9.45 -4.92 -17.13
CA SER A 113 -9.47 -3.62 -17.81
C SER A 113 -8.34 -3.43 -18.83
N ASP A 114 -7.22 -4.13 -18.64
CA ASP A 114 -6.04 -4.11 -19.51
C ASP A 114 -5.63 -5.54 -19.89
N LEU A 115 -6.42 -6.16 -20.77
CA LEU A 115 -6.10 -7.45 -21.36
C LEU A 115 -5.30 -7.27 -22.64
N MET A 116 -4.23 -8.04 -22.73
CA MET A 116 -3.47 -8.19 -23.97
C MET A 116 -3.88 -9.48 -24.68
N GLU A 117 -3.64 -9.52 -25.97
CA GLU A 117 -3.89 -10.68 -26.81
C GLU A 117 -2.60 -11.21 -27.42
N MET A 118 -2.58 -12.51 -27.72
CA MET A 118 -1.54 -13.14 -28.52
C MET A 118 -2.13 -14.34 -29.26
N ASP A 119 -1.43 -14.80 -30.29
CA ASP A 119 -1.83 -15.97 -31.07
C ASP A 119 -1.75 -17.25 -30.22
N PHE A 120 -2.89 -17.89 -30.07
CA PHE A 120 -3.06 -19.17 -29.39
C PHE A 120 -3.66 -20.17 -30.36
N PRO A 121 -2.82 -20.96 -31.06
CA PRO A 121 -3.29 -22.08 -31.85
C PRO A 121 -4.21 -22.98 -31.02
N PRO A 122 -5.31 -23.53 -31.58
CA PRO A 122 -6.35 -24.21 -30.81
C PRO A 122 -5.83 -25.30 -29.87
N GLU A 123 -4.88 -26.12 -30.33
CA GLU A 123 -4.26 -27.20 -29.56
C GLU A 123 -3.43 -26.69 -28.36
N ILE A 124 -2.82 -25.50 -28.50
CA ILE A 124 -2.08 -24.85 -27.43
C ILE A 124 -3.04 -24.14 -26.49
N PHE A 125 -4.09 -23.51 -27.03
CA PHE A 125 -5.09 -22.80 -26.26
C PHE A 125 -5.76 -23.71 -25.23
N GLU A 126 -6.21 -24.91 -25.62
CA GLU A 126 -6.90 -25.81 -24.69
C GLU A 126 -6.06 -26.18 -23.46
N LYS A 127 -4.74 -26.26 -23.59
CA LYS A 127 -3.85 -26.51 -22.46
C LYS A 127 -3.84 -25.35 -21.45
N PHE A 128 -3.80 -24.12 -21.97
CA PHE A 128 -3.68 -22.89 -21.18
C PHE A 128 -5.01 -22.19 -20.90
N ARG A 129 -6.12 -22.71 -21.43
CA ARG A 129 -7.46 -22.18 -21.18
C ARG A 129 -7.79 -22.27 -19.70
N LEU A 130 -8.34 -21.18 -19.16
CA LEU A 130 -8.81 -21.13 -17.79
C LEU A 130 -10.22 -21.69 -17.67
N SER A 131 -10.43 -22.44 -16.60
CA SER A 131 -11.71 -23.01 -16.18
C SER A 131 -12.10 -22.41 -14.84
N VAL A 132 -13.40 -22.21 -14.61
CA VAL A 132 -13.93 -21.71 -13.33
C VAL A 132 -13.38 -22.55 -12.17
N GLY A 133 -12.86 -21.88 -11.15
CA GLY A 133 -12.21 -22.52 -10.01
C GLY A 133 -10.70 -22.70 -10.14
N ASP A 134 -10.11 -22.40 -11.30
CA ASP A 134 -8.65 -22.29 -11.43
C ASP A 134 -8.14 -21.14 -10.55
N ILE A 135 -7.08 -21.39 -9.78
CA ILE A 135 -6.43 -20.36 -8.98
C ILE A 135 -5.11 -19.96 -9.65
N LEU A 136 -4.99 -18.68 -9.95
CA LEU A 136 -3.78 -18.09 -10.48
C LEU A 136 -2.92 -17.57 -9.35
N LEU A 137 -1.62 -17.83 -9.39
CA LEU A 137 -0.64 -17.29 -8.45
C LEU A 137 0.47 -16.57 -9.19
N ASN A 138 0.84 -15.39 -8.68
CA ASN A 138 2.02 -14.68 -9.17
C ASN A 138 3.30 -15.41 -8.74
N GLU A 139 4.16 -15.75 -9.70
CA GLU A 139 5.48 -16.34 -9.42
C GLU A 139 6.43 -15.36 -8.72
N GLY A 140 6.09 -14.07 -8.68
CA GLY A 140 6.84 -13.04 -7.99
C GLY A 140 7.81 -12.30 -8.91
N GLN A 141 7.94 -11.02 -8.58
CA GLN A 141 8.92 -10.08 -9.15
C GLN A 141 9.53 -9.24 -8.02
N SER A 142 8.73 -8.96 -6.97
CA SER A 142 9.18 -8.40 -5.70
C SER A 142 8.67 -9.24 -4.51
N PRO A 143 9.34 -9.18 -3.33
CA PRO A 143 8.94 -9.94 -2.14
C PRO A 143 7.52 -9.65 -1.64
N GLU A 144 6.97 -8.45 -1.87
CA GLU A 144 5.63 -8.06 -1.39
C GLU A 144 4.50 -8.61 -2.27
N LEU A 145 4.81 -9.02 -3.51
CA LEU A 145 3.84 -9.48 -4.50
C LEU A 145 3.84 -11.01 -4.69
N LEU A 146 4.77 -11.69 -4.01
CA LEU A 146 5.04 -13.11 -4.19
C LEU A 146 3.85 -13.99 -3.76
N GLY A 147 3.43 -14.88 -4.66
CA GLY A 147 2.40 -15.88 -4.36
C GLY A 147 1.01 -15.28 -4.19
N ARG A 148 0.77 -14.07 -4.69
CA ARG A 148 -0.55 -13.44 -4.69
C ARG A 148 -1.55 -14.29 -5.49
N PRO A 149 -2.63 -14.78 -4.86
CA PRO A 149 -3.58 -15.66 -5.52
C PRO A 149 -4.86 -14.95 -5.94
N ALA A 150 -5.46 -15.36 -7.05
CA ALA A 150 -6.84 -15.02 -7.42
C ALA A 150 -7.53 -16.23 -8.06
N MET A 151 -8.80 -16.44 -7.75
CA MET A 151 -9.60 -17.46 -8.43
C MET A 151 -10.22 -16.90 -9.71
N TYR A 152 -10.13 -17.66 -10.79
CA TYR A 152 -10.84 -17.36 -12.03
C TYR A 152 -12.30 -17.78 -11.91
N ARG A 153 -13.20 -16.80 -12.07
CA ARG A 153 -14.66 -16.94 -11.87
C ARG A 153 -15.44 -17.01 -13.19
N GLY A 154 -14.75 -17.19 -14.32
CA GLY A 154 -15.38 -17.36 -15.64
C GLY A 154 -15.34 -16.12 -16.53
N GLU A 155 -14.79 -15.00 -16.04
CA GLU A 155 -14.66 -13.76 -16.79
C GLU A 155 -13.20 -13.30 -16.86
N PRO A 156 -12.68 -12.94 -18.05
CA PRO A 156 -13.36 -12.96 -19.35
C PRO A 156 -13.43 -14.38 -19.93
N ALA A 157 -14.46 -14.70 -20.72
CA ALA A 157 -14.57 -16.00 -21.37
C ALA A 157 -13.41 -16.25 -22.36
N GLU A 158 -13.09 -17.53 -22.58
CA GLU A 158 -12.04 -17.97 -23.52
C GLU A 158 -10.68 -17.27 -23.34
N VAL A 159 -10.19 -17.27 -22.10
CA VAL A 159 -8.92 -16.63 -21.73
C VAL A 159 -7.84 -17.65 -21.38
N ALA A 160 -6.60 -17.31 -21.76
CA ALA A 160 -5.41 -18.06 -21.39
C ALA A 160 -4.55 -17.30 -20.36
N PHE A 161 -3.37 -17.81 -20.05
CA PHE A 161 -2.44 -17.13 -19.14
C PHE A 161 -0.97 -17.35 -19.54
N THR A 162 -0.13 -16.42 -19.12
CA THR A 162 1.31 -16.43 -19.44
C THR A 162 2.15 -17.05 -18.34
N ASN A 163 3.40 -17.37 -18.67
CA ASN A 163 4.43 -17.87 -17.74
C ASN A 163 4.82 -16.89 -16.61
N SER A 164 4.14 -15.75 -16.48
CA SER A 164 4.25 -14.89 -15.29
C SER A 164 3.34 -15.37 -14.14
N LEU A 165 2.50 -16.38 -14.41
CA LEU A 165 1.50 -16.92 -13.51
C LEU A 165 1.61 -18.46 -13.44
N LEU A 166 1.41 -18.99 -12.24
CA LEU A 166 1.09 -20.40 -12.02
C LEU A 166 -0.42 -20.58 -11.98
N ARG A 167 -0.91 -21.68 -12.53
CA ARG A 167 -2.28 -22.17 -12.34
C ARG A 167 -2.27 -23.34 -11.37
N PHE A 168 -3.10 -23.28 -10.35
CA PHE A 168 -3.49 -24.40 -9.51
C PHE A 168 -4.92 -24.83 -9.85
N ARG A 169 -5.12 -26.13 -10.07
CA ARG A 169 -6.45 -26.73 -10.25
C ARG A 169 -6.68 -27.80 -9.20
N CYS A 170 -7.78 -27.68 -8.48
CA CYS A 170 -8.10 -28.55 -7.35
C CYS A 170 -8.25 -30.02 -7.78
N GLY A 171 -7.68 -30.92 -6.99
CA GLY A 171 -7.98 -32.35 -7.06
C GLY A 171 -9.27 -32.71 -6.32
N PRO A 172 -9.66 -34.00 -6.34
CA PRO A 172 -10.83 -34.47 -5.63
C PRO A 172 -10.77 -34.16 -4.11
N GLY A 173 -11.89 -33.72 -3.55
CA GLY A 173 -12.00 -33.41 -2.12
C GLY A 173 -11.44 -32.05 -1.71
N VAL A 174 -11.07 -31.18 -2.66
CA VAL A 174 -10.63 -29.81 -2.41
C VAL A 174 -11.59 -28.84 -3.09
N ASP A 175 -12.22 -27.98 -2.29
CA ASP A 175 -13.01 -26.87 -2.78
C ASP A 175 -12.09 -25.74 -3.32
N PRO A 176 -12.36 -25.17 -4.51
CA PRO A 176 -11.59 -24.04 -5.03
C PRO A 176 -11.49 -22.84 -4.09
N GLU A 177 -12.56 -22.49 -3.38
CA GLU A 177 -12.53 -21.39 -2.42
C GLU A 177 -11.66 -21.74 -1.21
N TRP A 178 -11.65 -23.02 -0.78
CA TRP A 178 -10.73 -23.48 0.27
C TRP A 178 -9.27 -23.34 -0.17
N ALA A 179 -8.96 -23.78 -1.39
CA ALA A 179 -7.61 -23.64 -1.95
C ALA A 179 -7.17 -22.18 -2.03
N LEU A 180 -8.09 -21.28 -2.40
CA LEU A 180 -7.83 -19.85 -2.40
C LEU A 180 -7.50 -19.33 -1.00
N LEU A 181 -8.28 -19.72 0.02
CA LEU A 181 -8.00 -19.35 1.42
C LEU A 181 -6.63 -19.84 1.89
N VAL A 182 -6.25 -21.08 1.56
CA VAL A 182 -4.92 -21.63 1.89
C VAL A 182 -3.81 -20.78 1.28
N PHE A 183 -3.92 -20.41 0.00
CA PHE A 183 -2.90 -19.59 -0.67
C PHE A 183 -2.87 -18.14 -0.14
N ARG A 184 -4.03 -17.53 0.15
CA ARG A 184 -4.09 -16.20 0.77
C ARG A 184 -3.40 -16.23 2.13
N ARG A 185 -3.66 -17.27 2.95
CA ARG A 185 -2.95 -17.47 4.23
C ARG A 185 -1.44 -17.60 4.03
N HIS A 186 -0.97 -18.33 3.03
CA HIS A 186 0.47 -18.48 2.75
C HIS A 186 1.13 -17.17 2.31
N MET A 187 0.44 -16.38 1.48
CA MET A 187 0.87 -15.02 1.12
C MET A 187 1.00 -14.13 2.37
N HIS A 188 -0.06 -14.03 3.19
CA HIS A 188 -0.11 -13.15 4.37
C HIS A 188 0.82 -13.59 5.52
N SER A 189 1.07 -14.89 5.65
CA SER A 189 2.04 -15.46 6.61
C SER A 189 3.49 -15.41 6.11
N ARG A 190 3.72 -14.90 4.89
CA ARG A 190 5.03 -14.87 4.22
C ARG A 190 5.66 -16.25 4.09
N ARG A 191 4.85 -17.31 3.96
CA ARG A 191 5.33 -18.70 3.85
C ARG A 191 6.27 -18.90 2.67
N TYR A 192 6.00 -18.26 1.54
CA TYR A 192 6.79 -18.40 0.30
C TYR A 192 8.19 -17.76 0.40
N LEU A 193 8.41 -16.83 1.35
CA LEU A 193 9.72 -16.20 1.55
C LEU A 193 10.70 -17.07 2.35
N ARG A 194 10.20 -18.05 3.12
CA ARG A 194 11.05 -18.87 4.02
C ARG A 194 12.00 -19.81 3.26
N ASP A 195 11.62 -20.22 2.06
CA ASP A 195 12.40 -21.15 1.23
C ASP A 195 13.23 -20.44 0.14
N MET A 196 13.32 -19.11 0.20
CA MET A 196 14.08 -18.31 -0.78
C MET A 196 15.54 -18.15 -0.37
N ARG A 197 16.44 -18.64 -1.25
CA ARG A 197 17.82 -18.17 -1.31
C ARG A 197 17.80 -16.77 -1.93
N ILE A 198 18.05 -15.74 -1.13
CA ILE A 198 18.30 -14.37 -1.61
C ILE A 198 19.64 -14.39 -2.34
N THR A 199 19.67 -14.75 -3.63
CA THR A 199 20.91 -14.76 -4.41
C THR A 199 20.91 -13.79 -5.58
N THR A 200 19.77 -13.19 -5.92
CA THR A 200 19.64 -12.07 -6.87
C THR A 200 18.36 -11.32 -6.50
N ASN A 201 18.26 -10.02 -6.77
CA ASN A 201 17.19 -9.11 -6.32
C ASN A 201 15.74 -9.44 -6.77
N ILE A 202 15.45 -10.69 -7.17
CA ILE A 202 14.14 -11.13 -7.68
C ILE A 202 13.68 -12.35 -6.88
N ALA A 203 12.57 -12.20 -6.17
CA ALA A 203 11.87 -13.29 -5.51
C ALA A 203 11.04 -14.08 -6.55
N HIS A 204 11.43 -15.33 -6.84
CA HIS A 204 10.73 -16.24 -7.76
C HIS A 204 10.25 -17.56 -7.11
N LEU A 205 8.95 -17.82 -7.14
CA LEU A 205 8.26 -19.03 -6.71
C LEU A 205 8.11 -19.98 -7.92
N SER A 206 9.00 -20.96 -8.03
CA SER A 206 8.89 -21.96 -9.10
C SER A 206 7.82 -23.01 -8.81
N ALA A 207 7.18 -23.54 -9.86
CA ALA A 207 6.19 -24.62 -9.76
C ALA A 207 6.65 -25.81 -8.89
N GLY A 208 7.92 -26.22 -9.03
CA GLY A 208 8.48 -27.35 -8.27
C GLY A 208 8.61 -27.08 -6.76
N ARG A 209 8.86 -25.83 -6.34
CA ARG A 209 8.84 -25.43 -4.93
C ARG A 209 7.41 -25.28 -4.43
N PHE A 210 6.56 -24.65 -5.23
CA PHE A 210 5.16 -24.45 -4.89
C PHE A 210 4.44 -25.77 -4.60
N LYS A 211 4.68 -26.82 -5.41
CA LYS A 211 4.14 -28.17 -5.18
C LYS A 211 4.46 -28.78 -3.81
N LYS A 212 5.54 -28.35 -3.14
CA LYS A 212 5.97 -28.90 -1.84
C LYS A 212 5.42 -28.14 -0.63
N VAL A 213 4.77 -26.99 -0.85
CA VAL A 213 4.20 -26.18 0.22
C VAL A 213 3.07 -26.95 0.92
N GLU A 214 2.92 -26.76 2.22
CA GLU A 214 1.91 -27.44 3.02
C GLU A 214 0.50 -27.02 2.59
N PHE A 215 -0.41 -27.97 2.49
CA PHE A 215 -1.80 -27.76 2.09
C PHE A 215 -2.71 -28.59 3.02
N PRO A 216 -3.19 -28.00 4.13
CA PRO A 216 -4.15 -28.68 5.00
C PRO A 216 -5.52 -28.85 4.34
N ILE A 217 -6.15 -30.01 4.49
CA ILE A 217 -7.43 -30.35 3.84
C ILE A 217 -8.43 -30.87 4.88
N PRO A 218 -9.39 -30.03 5.33
CA PRO A 218 -10.53 -30.47 6.14
C PRO A 218 -11.50 -31.35 5.33
N PRO A 219 -12.44 -32.05 5.98
CA PRO A 219 -13.62 -32.59 5.31
C PRO A 219 -14.37 -31.50 4.50
N LEU A 220 -14.97 -31.86 3.36
CA LEU A 220 -15.64 -30.88 2.47
C LEU A 220 -16.74 -30.06 3.16
N ALA A 221 -17.49 -30.65 4.11
CA ALA A 221 -18.48 -29.92 4.88
C ALA A 221 -17.83 -28.81 5.73
N GLU A 222 -16.73 -29.14 6.41
CA GLU A 222 -15.96 -28.20 7.23
C GLU A 222 -15.27 -27.12 6.36
N GLN A 223 -14.79 -27.48 5.15
CA GLN A 223 -14.28 -26.49 4.18
C GLN A 223 -15.34 -25.41 3.93
N LYS A 224 -16.58 -25.81 3.59
CA LYS A 224 -17.68 -24.87 3.31
C LYS A 224 -18.03 -24.00 4.51
N GLU A 225 -18.08 -24.58 5.71
CA GLU A 225 -18.33 -23.82 6.93
C GLU A 225 -17.25 -22.76 7.21
N ILE A 226 -15.96 -23.14 7.05
CA ILE A 226 -14.86 -22.20 7.26
C ILE A 226 -14.87 -21.12 6.19
N ILE A 227 -15.09 -21.49 4.92
CA ILE A 227 -15.21 -20.54 3.80
C ILE A 227 -16.26 -19.47 4.12
N GLN A 228 -17.46 -19.88 4.51
CA GLN A 228 -18.54 -18.93 4.82
C GLN A 228 -18.15 -18.00 5.97
N ARG A 229 -17.63 -18.56 7.09
CA ARG A 229 -17.21 -17.74 8.25
C ARG A 229 -16.09 -16.76 7.91
N VAL A 230 -15.16 -17.14 7.03
CA VAL A 230 -14.08 -16.27 6.58
C VAL A 230 -14.62 -15.19 5.65
N HIS A 231 -15.50 -15.53 4.71
CA HIS A 231 -16.15 -14.56 3.84
C HIS A 231 -16.89 -13.50 4.64
N ASP A 232 -17.69 -13.89 5.64
CA ASP A 232 -18.43 -12.95 6.48
C ASP A 232 -17.49 -11.98 7.20
N ARG A 233 -16.41 -12.48 7.81
CA ARG A 233 -15.41 -11.68 8.53
C ARG A 233 -14.61 -10.75 7.61
N LEU A 234 -14.25 -11.22 6.41
CA LEU A 234 -13.54 -10.39 5.44
C LEU A 234 -14.45 -9.29 4.89
N ALA A 235 -15.73 -9.59 4.65
CA ALA A 235 -16.72 -8.59 4.24
C ALA A 235 -16.93 -7.51 5.33
N ASP A 236 -16.94 -7.90 6.62
CA ASP A 236 -16.95 -6.93 7.74
C ASP A 236 -15.71 -6.01 7.73
N LEU A 237 -14.53 -6.58 7.48
CA LEU A 237 -13.27 -5.83 7.44
C LEU A 237 -13.18 -4.91 6.22
N GLU A 238 -13.74 -5.31 5.09
CA GLU A 238 -13.88 -4.47 3.90
C GLU A 238 -14.78 -3.27 4.18
N ARG A 239 -15.98 -3.49 4.74
CA ARG A 239 -16.89 -2.41 5.17
C ARG A 239 -16.21 -1.43 6.13
N LEU A 240 -15.52 -1.95 7.14
CA LEU A 240 -14.76 -1.13 8.09
C LEU A 240 -13.69 -0.29 7.38
N THR A 241 -12.96 -0.88 6.44
CA THR A 241 -11.90 -0.19 5.69
C THR A 241 -12.48 0.91 4.79
N GLU A 242 -13.63 0.69 4.16
CA GLU A 242 -14.33 1.71 3.38
C GLU A 242 -14.79 2.89 4.25
N ASP A 243 -15.34 2.61 5.45
CA ASP A 243 -15.81 3.65 6.36
C ASP A 243 -14.65 4.48 6.94
N LEU A 244 -13.51 3.84 7.24
CA LEU A 244 -12.27 4.53 7.58
C LEU A 244 -11.79 5.42 6.44
N ALA A 245 -11.86 4.95 5.18
CA ALA A 245 -11.49 5.77 4.02
C ALA A 245 -12.43 6.96 3.83
N LYS A 246 -13.74 6.79 4.04
CA LYS A 246 -14.73 7.89 4.04
C LYS A 246 -14.44 8.89 5.16
N ALA A 247 -14.07 8.44 6.36
CA ALA A 247 -13.66 9.29 7.46
C ALA A 247 -12.40 10.11 7.14
N GLY A 248 -11.40 9.49 6.51
CA GLY A 248 -10.20 10.20 6.04
C GLY A 248 -10.51 11.32 5.06
N ARG A 249 -11.36 11.06 4.05
CA ARG A 249 -11.80 12.11 3.11
C ARG A 249 -12.55 13.26 3.79
N ARG A 250 -13.32 12.97 4.84
CA ARG A 250 -14.01 13.99 5.65
C ARG A 250 -13.02 14.83 6.45
N ALA A 251 -12.00 14.23 7.05
CA ALA A 251 -10.93 14.95 7.75
C ALA A 251 -10.19 15.91 6.79
N ASP A 252 -9.80 15.44 5.61
CA ASP A 252 -9.18 16.28 4.57
C ASP A 252 -10.07 17.46 4.18
N HIS A 253 -11.38 17.22 4.04
CA HIS A 253 -12.34 18.27 3.71
C HIS A 253 -12.45 19.30 4.83
N LEU A 254 -12.56 18.85 6.09
CA LEU A 254 -12.63 19.71 7.26
C LEU A 254 -11.37 20.58 7.38
N ARG A 255 -10.18 20.00 7.19
CA ARG A 255 -8.91 20.74 7.16
C ARG A 255 -8.94 21.88 6.15
N ARG A 256 -9.37 21.60 4.92
CA ARG A 256 -9.50 22.62 3.86
C ARG A 256 -10.56 23.67 4.17
N ALA A 257 -11.68 23.27 4.78
CA ALA A 257 -12.75 24.19 5.18
C ALA A 257 -12.27 25.15 6.27
N LEU A 258 -11.61 24.64 7.32
CA LEU A 258 -11.05 25.47 8.41
C LEU A 258 -10.07 26.51 7.89
N LEU A 259 -9.14 26.12 7.02
CA LEU A 259 -8.20 27.05 6.40
C LEU A 259 -8.93 28.10 5.55
N ARG A 260 -9.94 27.70 4.79
CA ARG A 260 -10.75 28.62 3.97
C ARG A 260 -11.49 29.64 4.84
N GLU A 261 -12.14 29.21 5.92
CA GLU A 261 -12.87 30.09 6.82
C GLU A 261 -11.94 31.04 7.59
N ALA A 262 -10.74 30.59 7.94
CA ALA A 262 -9.71 31.44 8.53
C ALA A 262 -9.28 32.57 7.59
N PHE A 263 -8.93 32.24 6.34
CA PHE A 263 -8.49 33.23 5.36
C PHE A 263 -9.63 34.12 4.85
N ALA A 264 -10.87 33.68 4.99
CA ALA A 264 -12.05 34.48 4.69
C ALA A 264 -12.51 35.38 5.86
N GLY A 265 -11.81 35.35 7.01
CA GLY A 265 -12.14 36.16 8.18
C GLY A 265 -13.44 35.76 8.88
N ARG A 266 -13.89 34.51 8.70
CA ARG A 266 -15.14 33.97 9.26
C ARG A 266 -14.92 32.96 10.39
N LEU A 267 -13.68 32.57 10.66
CA LEU A 267 -13.35 31.58 11.69
C LEU A 267 -13.52 32.11 13.12
N VAL A 268 -13.27 33.40 13.34
CA VAL A 268 -13.36 34.05 14.65
C VAL A 268 -14.18 35.33 14.56
N ALA A 269 -14.73 35.78 15.68
CA ALA A 269 -15.41 37.07 15.75
C ALA A 269 -14.43 38.23 15.52
N GLN A 270 -14.85 39.19 14.71
CA GLN A 270 -14.12 40.43 14.46
C GLN A 270 -14.44 41.44 15.56
N ASP A 271 -13.41 42.15 16.03
CA ASP A 271 -13.54 43.18 17.06
C ASP A 271 -13.23 44.55 16.46
N PRO A 272 -14.22 45.46 16.35
CA PRO A 272 -14.01 46.82 15.84
C PRO A 272 -13.00 47.65 16.64
N ALA A 273 -12.69 47.25 17.88
CA ALA A 273 -11.72 47.93 18.73
C ALA A 273 -10.26 47.50 18.47
N ASP A 274 -10.02 46.49 17.63
CA ASP A 274 -8.67 46.04 17.32
C ASP A 274 -7.88 47.09 16.52
N GLU A 275 -6.60 47.27 16.87
CA GLU A 275 -5.69 48.18 16.15
C GLU A 275 -5.57 47.77 14.67
N PRO A 276 -5.91 48.66 13.70
CA PRO A 276 -5.80 48.34 12.27
C PRO A 276 -4.39 47.93 11.88
N ALA A 277 -4.27 46.93 11.00
CA ALA A 277 -2.99 46.40 10.55
C ALA A 277 -2.09 47.47 9.89
N SER A 278 -2.67 48.52 9.31
CA SER A 278 -1.94 49.67 8.74
C SER A 278 -1.04 50.35 9.77
N VAL A 279 -1.51 50.54 11.00
CA VAL A 279 -0.77 51.20 12.09
C VAL A 279 0.45 50.37 12.50
N LEU A 280 0.28 49.04 12.59
CA LEU A 280 1.40 48.13 12.85
C LEU A 280 2.43 48.15 11.71
N LEU A 281 1.98 48.16 10.46
CA LEU A 281 2.87 48.21 9.29
C LEU A 281 3.68 49.51 9.24
N GLU A 282 3.08 50.65 9.61
CA GLU A 282 3.77 51.93 9.72
C GLU A 282 4.89 51.89 10.76
N ARG A 283 4.64 51.33 11.95
CA ARG A 283 5.69 51.12 12.97
C ARG A 283 6.84 50.25 12.45
N ILE A 284 6.53 49.13 11.81
CA ILE A 284 7.54 48.21 11.26
C ILE A 284 8.38 48.89 10.16
N ARG A 285 7.78 49.77 9.35
CA ARG A 285 8.51 50.54 8.33
C ARG A 285 9.45 51.55 8.98
N ALA A 286 8.96 52.33 9.95
CA ALA A 286 9.77 53.29 10.68
C ALA A 286 10.95 52.62 11.43
N GLU A 287 10.71 51.48 12.08
CA GLU A 287 11.75 50.68 12.73
C GLU A 287 12.80 50.19 11.72
N ARG A 288 12.38 49.66 10.57
CA ARG A 288 13.30 49.19 9.52
C ARG A 288 14.12 50.31 8.87
N GLU A 289 13.57 51.50 8.77
CA GLU A 289 14.27 52.68 8.23
C GLU A 289 15.27 53.25 9.25
N SER A 290 14.94 53.17 10.54
CA SER A 290 15.81 53.59 11.64
C SER A 290 16.90 52.57 12.00
N ALA A 291 16.71 51.29 11.63
CA ALA A 291 17.69 50.24 11.88
C ALA A 291 19.00 50.47 11.08
N PRO A 292 20.18 50.41 11.72
CA PRO A 292 21.45 50.62 11.02
C PRO A 292 21.63 49.55 9.94
N LYS A 293 21.82 49.98 8.68
CA LYS A 293 22.15 49.10 7.56
C LYS A 293 23.41 48.31 7.95
N THR A 294 23.27 47.03 8.26
CA THR A 294 24.43 46.14 8.41
C THR A 294 25.20 46.20 7.10
N ARG A 295 26.39 46.82 7.11
CA ARG A 295 27.32 46.79 5.99
C ARG A 295 27.54 45.31 5.66
N ARG A 296 27.00 44.84 4.53
CA ARG A 296 27.50 43.62 3.90
C ARG A 296 28.97 43.88 3.60
N GLY A 297 29.84 43.41 4.50
CA GLY A 297 31.27 43.33 4.26
C GLY A 297 31.46 42.64 2.91
N ARG A 298 32.24 43.28 2.04
CA ARG A 298 32.71 42.75 0.77
C ARG A 298 33.25 41.34 1.02
N LYS A 299 32.49 40.30 0.69
CA LYS A 299 33.03 38.94 0.62
C LYS A 299 34.11 38.98 -0.44
N THR A 300 35.35 38.82 -0.02
CA THR A 300 36.45 38.38 -0.88
C THR A 300 35.98 37.18 -1.67
N ARG A 301 36.28 37.19 -2.97
CA ARG A 301 35.97 36.11 -3.90
C ARG A 301 36.56 34.81 -3.33
N PRO A 302 35.78 33.75 -3.06
CA PRO A 302 36.38 32.48 -2.71
C PRO A 302 37.20 32.00 -3.92
N ALA A 303 38.42 31.53 -3.66
CA ALA A 303 39.20 30.79 -4.64
C ALA A 303 38.37 29.59 -5.15
N LYS A 304 38.57 29.22 -6.42
CA LYS A 304 37.95 28.03 -7.03
C LYS A 304 38.13 26.83 -6.10
N ALA A 305 37.05 26.36 -5.50
CA ALA A 305 37.01 25.03 -4.89
C ALA A 305 36.98 23.99 -6.02
N ALA A 306 37.81 22.96 -5.89
CA ALA A 306 37.86 21.79 -6.75
C ALA A 306 36.48 21.09 -6.84
N PRO A 307 36.20 20.34 -7.92
CA PRO A 307 34.95 19.60 -8.03
C PRO A 307 34.78 18.62 -6.86
N ALA A 308 33.55 18.54 -6.34
CA ALA A 308 33.19 17.63 -5.26
C ALA A 308 33.36 16.16 -5.71
N PRO A 309 33.79 15.25 -4.81
CA PRO A 309 33.91 13.84 -5.15
C PRO A 309 32.52 13.23 -5.41
N GLU A 310 32.46 12.34 -6.40
CA GLU A 310 31.30 11.49 -6.68
C GLU A 310 30.89 10.70 -5.43
N ILE A 311 29.59 10.69 -5.15
CA ILE A 311 28.98 9.84 -4.13
C ILE A 311 28.88 8.43 -4.71
N ASP A 312 29.75 7.53 -4.27
CA ASP A 312 29.65 6.10 -4.57
C ASP A 312 28.41 5.51 -3.86
N PRO A 313 27.41 5.00 -4.60
CA PRO A 313 26.18 4.47 -4.04
C PRO A 313 26.34 3.13 -3.28
N THR A 314 27.56 2.60 -3.15
CA THR A 314 27.81 1.30 -2.48
C THR A 314 28.27 1.40 -1.03
N ARG A 315 28.40 2.59 -0.44
CA ARG A 315 28.86 2.74 0.95
C ARG A 315 27.71 2.54 1.97
N PRO A 316 27.80 1.59 2.92
CA PRO A 316 26.76 1.39 3.92
C PRO A 316 26.76 2.48 5.00
N LEU A 317 25.57 2.80 5.50
CA LEU A 317 25.35 3.75 6.60
C LEU A 317 25.79 3.14 7.95
N PRO A 318 26.41 3.92 8.86
CA PRO A 318 26.82 3.42 10.17
C PRO A 318 25.63 3.21 11.12
N GLU A 319 25.74 2.17 11.95
CA GLU A 319 24.75 1.71 12.93
C GLU A 319 24.50 2.72 14.06
N ALA A 320 23.25 2.77 14.53
CA ALA A 320 22.81 3.62 15.63
C ALA A 320 23.32 3.08 16.98
N VAL A 321 24.15 3.88 17.66
CA VAL A 321 24.59 3.62 19.03
C VAL A 321 23.42 3.91 19.99
N GLY A 322 22.97 2.86 20.69
CA GLY A 322 22.01 2.95 21.78
C GLY A 322 22.58 3.68 22.99
N GLN A 323 21.83 4.64 23.52
CA GLN A 323 22.09 5.22 24.83
C GLN A 323 21.33 4.44 25.89
N GLY A 324 22.08 3.76 26.75
CA GLY A 324 21.59 3.23 28.00
C GLY A 324 21.35 4.36 29.01
N THR A 325 20.23 4.30 29.70
CA THR A 325 20.06 4.89 31.03
C THR A 325 19.53 3.81 31.95
N GLN A 326 20.42 3.33 32.83
CA GLN A 326 20.05 2.55 34.01
C GLN A 326 19.53 3.53 35.07
N GLY A 327 18.26 3.39 35.45
CA GLY A 327 17.70 3.92 36.68
C GLY A 327 17.04 2.76 37.40
N ALA A 328 17.69 2.27 38.45
CA ALA A 328 17.18 1.22 39.31
C ALA A 328 15.98 1.74 40.13
N LEU A 329 14.86 1.04 40.04
CA LEU A 329 13.83 1.05 41.08
C LEU A 329 13.55 -0.40 41.45
N ASP A 330 14.03 -0.72 42.64
CA ASP A 330 13.71 -1.85 43.48
C ASP A 330 12.23 -1.75 43.92
N LEU A 331 11.47 -2.82 43.76
CA LEU A 331 10.26 -3.14 44.53
C LEU A 331 9.87 -4.59 44.21
N GLY A 332 10.14 -5.49 45.16
CA GLY A 332 9.75 -6.88 45.10
C GLY A 332 8.24 -7.09 45.33
N LEU A 333 7.69 -8.02 44.56
CA LEU A 333 6.91 -9.19 44.99
C LEU A 333 6.55 -10.04 43.77
#